data_AF-A0AAJ7SWL2-F1
#
_entry.id   AF-A0AAJ7SWL2-F1
#
_cell.length_a   1.000
_cell.length_b   1.000
_cell.length_c   1.000
_cell.angle_alpha   90.00
_cell.angle_beta   90.00
_cell.angle_gamma   90.00
#
_symmetry.space_group_name_H-M   'P 1'
#
loop_
_entity.id
_entity.type
_entity.pdbx_description
1 polymer ?
#
loop_
_entity_poly.entity_id
_entity_poly.type
_entity_poly.pdbx_seq_one_letter_code
_entity_poly.pdbx_strand_id
1 'polypeptide(L)'
;MEEHAWTARNLLCSFFDYKTEKFVIAHNRTVGVLFRAVQVAVLVYLIGWVFVTKKAYQETDTSIESSVITRVEGAVLLGRDFAAARPSPARPRRLHARPDSGGPHERGARRSDPDTARPTRAPRPRAAEGDSNATQLQQPESRFLPEELLKIRQQSETKGKGAEPDSGSLRPASRDDTPLRADAEMKESKVKFRDPQTDARRFEPKEGKLKQGLDGTPPGELVSELQPDMTRDQPSVTLTSDALHGDANVWDAADYVIPPQGENVFFVVTNMIATPGQWQGVCPENPDIPGAHCSNASDCPSGEPIATGNGVRTGRCVACDETRRSCEVRAWCPVESGSTPRHPILAGAENFTVFIKNSIHFPKFSFRKHNVLENGGGGDGDGGGGDDGGGDGLQRCRYDPARAPACPIFRLGDLVRSAGARFDAIAVKGGVIGVRIAWQCDLDRPPSECMPTYAFSRLDTDAADVATGYNFRFGRYYQVNGVEHRTLMKVYGIRFDVMVHGKAGKFNIVPTMTNVGSGLALLGVGVFLCDLVLLYISKKSPFYRERKYEEV
;
A
#
# COMPACT_ATOMS: atom_id res chain seq x y z
N MET A 1 36.67 72.42 -18.66
CA MET A 1 36.29 71.01 -18.88
C MET A 1 36.99 70.06 -17.90
N GLU A 2 37.93 70.53 -17.08
CA GLU A 2 38.83 69.66 -16.30
C GLU A 2 38.27 69.18 -14.94
N GLU A 3 37.38 69.95 -14.28
CA GLU A 3 36.71 69.59 -13.02
C GLU A 3 36.11 68.16 -13.01
N HIS A 4 35.48 67.77 -14.12
CA HIS A 4 34.83 66.47 -14.26
C HIS A 4 35.84 65.31 -14.37
N ALA A 5 37.08 65.57 -14.82
CA ALA A 5 38.10 64.53 -14.94
C ALA A 5 38.66 64.11 -13.59
N TRP A 6 38.78 65.04 -12.64
CA TRP A 6 39.26 64.76 -11.28
C TRP A 6 38.24 63.96 -10.46
N THR A 7 36.97 64.34 -10.55
CA THR A 7 35.85 63.62 -9.90
C THR A 7 35.63 62.23 -10.47
N ALA A 8 35.61 62.06 -11.81
CA ALA A 8 35.47 60.74 -12.44
C ALA A 8 36.63 59.78 -12.09
N ARG A 9 37.87 60.29 -12.04
CA ARG A 9 39.06 59.50 -11.67
C ARG A 9 38.99 59.02 -10.22
N ASN A 10 38.58 59.88 -9.28
CA ASN A 10 38.43 59.49 -7.88
C ASN A 10 37.26 58.50 -7.66
N LEU A 11 36.15 58.66 -8.40
CA LEU A 11 35.05 57.69 -8.44
C LEU A 11 35.51 56.31 -8.93
N LEU A 12 36.26 56.26 -10.04
CA LEU A 12 36.81 55.01 -10.57
C LEU A 12 37.79 54.34 -9.58
N CYS A 13 38.69 55.10 -8.95
CA CYS A 13 39.56 54.56 -7.91
C CYS A 13 38.78 54.00 -6.71
N SER A 14 37.69 54.68 -6.29
CA SER A 14 36.80 54.21 -5.21
C SER A 14 36.03 52.94 -5.60
N PHE A 15 35.72 52.74 -6.89
CA PHE A 15 35.11 51.51 -7.41
C PHE A 15 36.06 50.29 -7.41
N PHE A 16 37.38 50.52 -7.34
CA PHE A 16 38.40 49.47 -7.21
C PHE A 16 39.04 49.41 -5.80
N ASP A 17 38.51 50.13 -4.81
CA ASP A 17 38.98 50.08 -3.42
C ASP A 17 38.57 48.77 -2.73
N TYR A 18 39.54 47.88 -2.50
CA TYR A 18 39.33 46.58 -1.87
C TYR A 18 39.74 46.61 -0.39
N LYS A 19 38.75 46.84 0.48
CA LYS A 19 38.94 46.85 1.93
C LYS A 19 39.18 45.44 2.48
N THR A 20 40.26 45.29 3.24
CA THR A 20 40.66 44.06 3.93
C THR A 20 40.71 44.28 5.44
N GLU A 21 40.38 43.25 6.21
CA GLU A 21 40.52 43.28 7.67
C GLU A 21 41.99 43.11 8.09
N LYS A 22 42.39 43.78 9.18
CA LYS A 22 43.72 43.63 9.78
C LYS A 22 43.74 42.45 10.74
N PHE A 23 44.36 41.34 10.34
CA PHE A 23 44.40 40.12 11.15
C PHE A 23 45.58 40.08 12.14
N VAL A 24 45.32 39.64 13.38
CA VAL A 24 46.33 39.49 14.44
C VAL A 24 46.79 38.03 14.51
N ILE A 25 48.01 37.74 14.05
CA ILE A 25 48.55 36.37 13.99
C ILE A 25 49.13 35.95 15.35
N ALA A 26 48.40 35.14 16.10
CA ALA A 26 48.81 34.65 17.42
C ALA A 26 49.59 33.32 17.35
N HIS A 27 50.92 33.37 17.49
CA HIS A 27 51.76 32.18 17.63
C HIS A 27 51.61 31.50 19.00
N ASN A 28 50.55 30.69 19.16
CA ASN A 28 50.29 29.86 20.33
C ASN A 28 50.01 28.41 19.90
N ARG A 29 50.87 27.46 20.29
CA ARG A 29 50.73 26.04 19.89
C ARG A 29 49.41 25.42 20.37
N THR A 30 48.95 25.72 21.58
CA THR A 30 47.72 25.13 22.14
C THR A 30 46.48 25.58 21.38
N VAL A 31 46.37 26.89 21.10
CA VAL A 31 45.23 27.44 20.34
C VAL A 31 45.32 27.06 18.85
N GLY A 32 46.53 26.98 18.28
CA GLY A 32 46.74 26.48 16.93
C GLY A 32 46.33 25.00 16.75
N VAL A 33 46.64 24.15 17.72
CA VAL A 33 46.18 22.74 17.74
C VAL A 33 44.66 22.67 17.91
N LEU A 34 44.06 23.47 18.80
CA LEU A 34 42.60 23.54 18.96
C LEU A 34 41.93 23.95 17.64
N PHE A 35 42.41 25.01 16.98
CA PHE A 35 41.86 25.49 15.72
C PHE A 35 41.94 24.42 14.62
N ARG A 36 43.08 23.74 14.47
CA ARG A 36 43.22 22.64 13.50
C ARG A 36 42.35 21.43 13.85
N ALA A 37 42.18 21.10 15.13
CA ALA A 37 41.28 20.02 15.57
C ALA A 37 39.81 20.34 15.23
N VAL A 38 39.36 21.57 15.44
CA VAL A 38 38.00 22.00 15.06
C VAL A 38 37.83 22.01 13.54
N GLN A 39 38.82 22.48 12.77
CA GLN A 39 38.78 22.41 11.29
C GLN A 39 38.66 20.97 10.79
N VAL A 40 39.43 20.03 11.36
CA VAL A 40 39.35 18.60 11.00
C VAL A 40 37.99 18.02 11.40
N ALA A 41 37.46 18.34 12.57
CA ALA A 41 36.14 17.88 13.01
C ALA A 41 35.01 18.35 12.09
N VAL A 42 35.02 19.64 11.69
CA VAL A 42 34.05 20.19 10.73
C VAL A 42 34.20 19.54 9.35
N LEU A 43 35.44 19.33 8.87
CA LEU A 43 35.69 18.68 7.58
C LEU A 43 35.23 17.21 7.56
N VAL A 44 35.47 16.46 8.64
CA VAL A 44 34.98 15.07 8.80
C VAL A 44 33.45 15.04 8.87
N TYR A 45 32.81 15.98 9.57
CA TYR A 45 31.35 16.11 9.59
C TYR A 45 30.79 16.38 8.19
N LEU A 46 31.37 17.33 7.45
CA LEU A 46 30.89 17.67 6.11
C LEU A 46 31.05 16.51 5.13
N ILE A 47 32.24 15.91 5.04
CA ILE A 47 32.49 14.82 4.10
C ILE A 47 31.72 13.55 4.52
N GLY A 48 31.83 13.12 5.78
CA GLY A 48 31.25 11.87 6.27
C GLY A 48 29.73 11.92 6.47
N TRP A 49 29.20 12.95 7.14
CA TRP A 49 27.77 13.04 7.43
C TRP A 49 27.00 13.70 6.30
N VAL A 50 27.40 14.91 5.89
CA VAL A 50 26.61 15.70 4.91
C VAL A 50 26.73 15.14 3.49
N PHE A 51 27.95 14.87 3.01
CA PHE A 51 28.15 14.34 1.66
C PHE A 51 27.96 12.83 1.56
N VAL A 52 28.64 12.00 2.35
CA VAL A 52 28.52 10.54 2.24
C VAL A 52 27.21 10.00 2.83
N THR A 53 26.87 10.34 4.09
CA THR A 53 25.71 9.72 4.77
C THR A 53 24.37 10.30 4.31
N LYS A 54 24.28 11.62 4.10
CA LYS A 54 23.03 12.30 3.67
C LYS A 54 22.91 12.50 2.16
N LYS A 55 23.96 12.19 1.38
CA LYS A 55 24.03 12.41 -0.08
C LYS A 55 23.65 13.82 -0.52
N ALA A 56 24.08 14.84 0.23
CA ALA A 56 23.69 16.24 -0.03
C ALA A 56 24.28 16.86 -1.33
N TYR A 57 25.09 16.10 -2.07
CA TYR A 57 25.50 16.41 -3.45
C TYR A 57 24.42 16.05 -4.48
N GLN A 58 23.45 15.20 -4.10
CA GLN A 58 22.33 14.83 -4.95
C GLN A 58 21.18 15.81 -4.81
N GLU A 59 20.63 16.23 -5.94
CA GLU A 59 19.26 16.68 -5.97
C GLU A 59 18.34 15.45 -5.85
N THR A 60 17.19 15.61 -5.21
CA THR A 60 16.25 14.50 -5.00
C THR A 60 14.87 14.79 -5.55
N ASP A 61 14.18 13.71 -5.94
CA ASP A 61 12.78 13.69 -6.37
C ASP A 61 11.99 12.73 -5.45
N THR A 62 10.83 13.20 -4.98
CA THR A 62 9.86 12.44 -4.18
C THR A 62 8.46 12.48 -4.79
N SER A 63 8.28 13.20 -5.91
CA SER A 63 7.07 13.22 -6.73
C SER A 63 7.05 12.00 -7.65
N ILE A 64 7.02 10.81 -7.03
CA ILE A 64 6.95 9.54 -7.77
C ILE A 64 5.55 9.36 -8.38
N GLU A 65 5.48 9.36 -9.70
CA GLU A 65 4.33 8.86 -10.43
C GLU A 65 4.40 7.33 -10.42
N SER A 66 3.28 6.65 -10.16
CA SER A 66 3.25 5.19 -10.15
C SER A 66 1.95 4.63 -10.71
N SER A 67 2.06 3.45 -11.31
CA SER A 67 0.93 2.64 -11.78
C SER A 67 1.09 1.24 -11.19
N VAL A 68 -0.02 0.65 -10.76
CA VAL A 68 -0.08 -0.70 -10.20
C VAL A 68 -1.16 -1.47 -10.93
N ILE A 69 -0.82 -2.69 -11.37
CA ILE A 69 -1.75 -3.67 -11.93
C ILE A 69 -1.61 -4.94 -11.09
N THR A 70 -2.72 -5.46 -10.58
CA THR A 70 -2.79 -6.67 -9.77
C THR A 70 -3.60 -7.76 -10.47
N ARG A 71 -3.16 -9.01 -10.36
CA ARG A 71 -3.85 -10.18 -10.92
C ARG A 71 -3.71 -11.34 -9.94
N VAL A 72 -4.83 -11.83 -9.41
CA VAL A 72 -4.86 -13.00 -8.50
C VAL A 72 -5.21 -14.25 -9.31
N GLU A 73 -4.52 -15.34 -9.04
CA GLU A 73 -4.68 -16.63 -9.70
C GLU A 73 -4.79 -17.76 -8.68
N GLY A 74 -5.67 -18.71 -8.99
CA GLY A 74 -6.04 -19.82 -8.12
C GLY A 74 -7.49 -20.25 -8.38
N ALA A 75 -7.83 -21.46 -7.97
CA ALA A 75 -9.18 -22.00 -8.00
C ALA A 75 -9.42 -22.86 -6.75
N VAL A 76 -10.67 -22.93 -6.28
CA VAL A 76 -11.06 -23.75 -5.12
C VAL A 76 -12.41 -24.41 -5.37
N LEU A 77 -12.55 -25.67 -4.94
CA LEU A 77 -13.82 -26.37 -4.92
C LEU A 77 -14.59 -26.04 -3.64
N LEU A 78 -15.81 -25.53 -3.79
CA LEU A 78 -16.76 -25.38 -2.70
C LEU A 78 -17.65 -26.62 -2.63
N GLY A 79 -17.46 -27.40 -1.58
CA GLY A 79 -18.16 -28.66 -1.35
C GLY A 79 -17.96 -29.15 0.09
N ARG A 80 -18.79 -30.10 0.51
CA ARG A 80 -18.92 -30.53 1.91
C ARG A 80 -17.63 -31.14 2.48
N ASP A 81 -17.25 -30.72 3.69
CA ASP A 81 -16.42 -31.43 4.67
C ASP A 81 -15.00 -31.94 4.29
N PHE A 82 -14.28 -31.27 3.38
CA PHE A 82 -12.84 -31.52 3.21
C PHE A 82 -11.93 -31.00 4.34
N ALA A 83 -12.48 -30.27 5.33
CA ALA A 83 -11.76 -29.82 6.53
C ALA A 83 -11.21 -30.98 7.40
N ALA A 84 -11.70 -32.21 7.21
CA ALA A 84 -11.19 -33.41 7.86
C ALA A 84 -9.91 -33.99 7.22
N ALA A 85 -9.56 -33.58 5.99
CA ALA A 85 -8.50 -34.19 5.19
C ALA A 85 -7.07 -33.73 5.56
N ARG A 86 -6.72 -33.69 6.86
CA ARG A 86 -5.30 -33.65 7.24
C ARG A 86 -4.66 -34.99 6.87
N PRO A 87 -3.57 -35.03 6.08
CA PRO A 87 -2.85 -36.29 5.86
C PRO A 87 -2.27 -36.75 7.20
N SER A 88 -2.84 -37.82 7.75
CA SER A 88 -2.26 -38.47 8.93
C SER A 88 -0.86 -38.96 8.60
N PRO A 89 0.17 -38.69 9.43
CA PRO A 89 1.52 -39.14 9.16
C PRO A 89 1.51 -40.67 9.06
N ALA A 90 1.88 -41.18 7.88
CA ALA A 90 1.82 -42.61 7.59
C ALA A 90 2.70 -43.37 8.58
N ARG A 91 2.09 -44.18 9.46
CA ARG A 91 2.85 -45.12 10.30
C ARG A 91 3.69 -46.00 9.37
N PRO A 92 5.01 -46.11 9.56
CA PRO A 92 5.82 -46.98 8.73
C PRO A 92 5.33 -48.42 8.90
N ARG A 93 4.79 -49.00 7.84
CA ARG A 93 4.50 -50.44 7.79
C ARG A 93 5.83 -51.16 7.98
N ARG A 94 5.97 -51.90 9.08
CA ARG A 94 7.05 -52.88 9.22
C ARG A 94 6.91 -53.88 8.07
N LEU A 95 7.83 -53.87 7.12
CA LEU A 95 7.98 -55.02 6.23
C LEU A 95 8.46 -56.18 7.09
N HIS A 96 7.65 -57.24 7.16
CA HIS A 96 8.14 -58.54 7.56
C HIS A 96 9.03 -59.05 6.43
N ALA A 97 10.34 -59.14 6.66
CA ALA A 97 11.23 -59.85 5.77
C ALA A 97 10.78 -61.33 5.69
N ARG A 98 10.68 -61.88 4.49
CA ARG A 98 10.64 -63.34 4.31
C ARG A 98 12.05 -63.90 4.52
N PRO A 99 12.19 -65.13 5.04
CA PRO A 99 13.49 -65.76 5.20
C PRO A 99 13.98 -66.34 3.88
N ASP A 100 15.21 -66.02 3.48
CA ASP A 100 15.93 -66.77 2.46
C ASP A 100 16.58 -68.02 3.06
N SER A 101 16.50 -69.14 2.33
CA SER A 101 17.01 -70.44 2.76
C SER A 101 18.42 -70.70 2.22
N GLY A 102 19.42 -70.75 3.10
CA GLY A 102 20.81 -71.11 2.77
C GLY A 102 21.46 -71.97 3.85
N GLY A 103 22.17 -73.03 3.43
CA GLY A 103 22.81 -74.01 4.32
C GLY A 103 24.17 -73.58 4.91
N PRO A 104 24.74 -74.35 5.86
CA PRO A 104 25.67 -73.78 6.85
C PRO A 104 27.16 -74.13 6.69
N HIS A 105 28.03 -73.14 6.95
CA HIS A 105 29.45 -73.24 7.36
C HIS A 105 29.80 -71.94 8.14
N GLU A 106 30.61 -71.90 9.23
CA GLU A 106 31.18 -73.01 10.00
C GLU A 106 31.50 -72.66 11.49
N ARG A 107 32.76 -72.75 11.95
CA ARG A 107 33.21 -72.75 13.37
C ARG A 107 33.83 -71.44 13.88
N GLY A 108 33.56 -71.12 15.17
CA GLY A 108 34.48 -70.43 16.10
C GLY A 108 34.32 -68.91 16.25
N ALA A 109 34.66 -68.27 17.39
CA ALA A 109 35.14 -68.77 18.69
C ALA A 109 34.76 -67.80 19.86
N ARG A 110 35.10 -68.14 21.11
CA ARG A 110 34.66 -67.47 22.36
C ARG A 110 35.52 -66.27 22.81
N ARG A 111 34.89 -65.32 23.54
CA ARG A 111 35.26 -64.72 24.87
C ARG A 111 34.41 -63.43 25.08
N SER A 112 33.48 -63.32 26.03
CA SER A 112 33.53 -63.35 27.52
C SER A 112 33.98 -62.02 28.19
N ASP A 113 32.99 -61.21 28.61
CA ASP A 113 32.67 -60.84 30.01
C ASP A 113 33.73 -60.20 30.95
N PRO A 114 33.33 -59.45 32.03
CA PRO A 114 32.05 -58.76 32.31
C PRO A 114 32.16 -57.37 33.05
N ASP A 115 31.01 -56.82 33.46
CA ASP A 115 30.77 -55.94 34.65
C ASP A 115 31.36 -54.49 34.66
N THR A 116 30.82 -53.49 35.39
CA THR A 116 30.13 -53.51 36.71
C THR A 116 29.04 -52.41 36.88
N ALA A 117 28.16 -52.61 37.89
CA ALA A 117 27.04 -51.80 38.45
C ALA A 117 26.96 -50.25 38.21
N ARG A 118 25.79 -49.57 38.13
CA ARG A 118 24.56 -49.48 39.01
C ARG A 118 24.86 -48.99 40.46
N PRO A 119 23.93 -48.35 41.22
CA PRO A 119 22.52 -47.96 40.93
C PRO A 119 22.02 -46.56 41.46
N THR A 120 20.76 -46.22 41.17
CA THR A 120 19.72 -45.45 41.94
C THR A 120 20.09 -44.52 43.13
N ARG A 121 19.37 -43.43 43.44
CA ARG A 121 17.88 -43.25 43.47
C ARG A 121 17.48 -41.76 43.64
N ALA A 122 16.22 -41.43 43.31
CA ALA A 122 15.52 -40.16 43.65
C ALA A 122 14.95 -40.18 45.12
N PRO A 123 14.21 -39.18 45.70
CA PRO A 123 13.42 -38.11 45.02
C PRO A 123 13.07 -36.76 45.76
N ARG A 124 12.35 -35.89 45.02
CA ARG A 124 11.26 -34.94 45.46
C ARG A 124 11.62 -33.58 46.14
N PRO A 125 10.66 -32.61 46.26
CA PRO A 125 10.97 -31.17 46.08
C PRO A 125 10.40 -30.22 47.17
N ARG A 126 10.66 -28.90 47.06
CA ARG A 126 9.66 -27.82 47.27
C ARG A 126 10.15 -26.38 47.01
N ALA A 127 9.18 -25.47 46.95
CA ALA A 127 9.22 -24.03 47.27
C ALA A 127 9.93 -23.07 46.29
N ALA A 128 9.59 -21.79 46.46
CA ALA A 128 10.09 -20.61 45.74
C ALA A 128 10.12 -19.43 46.73
N GLU A 129 10.99 -18.44 46.51
CA GLU A 129 10.85 -17.02 46.92
C GLU A 129 12.09 -16.20 46.53
N GLY A 130 11.95 -14.87 46.50
CA GLY A 130 12.99 -13.94 46.96
C GLY A 130 14.14 -13.51 46.03
N ASP A 131 13.92 -12.43 45.29
CA ASP A 131 14.82 -11.29 44.97
C ASP A 131 16.33 -11.34 45.34
N SER A 132 17.21 -10.92 44.40
CA SER A 132 18.04 -9.69 44.53
C SER A 132 19.17 -9.52 43.47
N ASN A 133 19.13 -8.39 42.76
CA ASN A 133 20.26 -7.54 42.29
C ASN A 133 21.55 -8.13 41.64
N ALA A 134 21.80 -7.76 40.36
CA ALA A 134 23.14 -7.32 39.90
C ALA A 134 23.13 -6.52 38.56
N THR A 135 23.32 -5.20 38.66
CA THR A 135 24.25 -4.37 37.84
C THR A 135 24.12 -4.26 36.29
N GLN A 136 23.60 -3.10 35.86
CA GLN A 136 24.03 -2.20 34.75
C GLN A 136 24.52 -2.74 33.38
N LEU A 137 23.96 -2.16 32.30
CA LEU A 137 24.70 -1.18 31.51
C LEU A 137 23.77 -0.07 30.93
N GLN A 138 24.15 1.19 31.09
CA GLN A 138 23.57 2.38 30.42
C GLN A 138 24.57 2.82 29.31
N GLN A 139 24.34 3.73 28.36
CA GLN A 139 23.46 4.91 28.14
C GLN A 139 23.52 5.17 26.57
N PRO A 140 23.11 6.32 25.95
CA PRO A 140 22.44 7.52 26.43
C PRO A 140 21.23 8.02 25.59
N GLU A 141 20.72 9.20 25.98
CA GLU A 141 19.54 9.89 25.45
C GLU A 141 19.83 10.84 24.27
N SER A 142 18.77 11.25 23.56
CA SER A 142 18.65 12.65 23.08
C SER A 142 17.18 13.04 22.85
N ARG A 143 16.69 14.08 23.55
CA ARG A 143 15.46 14.82 23.21
C ARG A 143 15.82 16.09 22.42
N PHE A 144 15.02 16.50 21.44
CA PHE A 144 14.65 17.91 21.20
C PHE A 144 13.40 18.00 20.29
N LEU A 145 12.59 19.05 20.47
CA LEU A 145 11.32 19.39 19.78
C LEU A 145 11.54 20.57 18.80
N PRO A 146 10.66 20.88 17.81
CA PRO A 146 9.24 21.29 17.95
C PRO A 146 8.23 20.29 17.33
N GLU A 147 6.90 20.31 17.57
CA GLU A 147 6.02 21.30 18.22
C GLU A 147 5.90 22.69 17.55
N GLU A 148 5.58 22.72 16.24
CA GLU A 148 4.76 23.79 15.62
C GLU A 148 4.25 23.35 14.23
N LEU A 149 3.06 22.73 14.15
CA LEU A 149 2.31 22.55 12.89
C LEU A 149 0.81 22.18 13.08
N LEU A 150 0.20 22.53 14.22
CA LEU A 150 -1.16 22.09 14.57
C LEU A 150 -2.06 23.22 15.13
N LYS A 151 -1.89 24.46 14.63
CA LYS A 151 -2.65 25.66 15.07
C LYS A 151 -3.22 26.53 13.94
N ILE A 152 -3.66 25.96 12.82
CA ILE A 152 -4.43 26.72 11.79
C ILE A 152 -5.72 25.98 11.37
N ARG A 153 -6.61 25.64 12.32
CA ARG A 153 -8.03 25.36 12.02
C ARG A 153 -9.04 25.48 13.18
N GLN A 154 -8.82 26.35 14.19
CA GLN A 154 -9.78 26.47 15.30
C GLN A 154 -9.82 27.84 16.02
N GLN A 155 -9.85 28.94 15.27
CA GLN A 155 -10.23 30.27 15.79
C GLN A 155 -11.11 31.05 14.80
N SER A 156 -12.38 30.68 14.71
CA SER A 156 -13.38 31.46 13.95
C SER A 156 -14.81 31.30 14.49
N GLU A 157 -14.97 31.13 15.81
CA GLU A 157 -16.27 31.18 16.50
C GLU A 157 -16.08 31.42 18.01
N THR A 158 -17.09 31.98 18.69
CA THR A 158 -17.16 32.31 20.14
C THR A 158 -16.53 33.63 20.66
N LYS A 159 -16.98 34.78 20.14
CA LYS A 159 -17.55 35.83 21.02
C LYS A 159 -18.38 36.88 20.27
N GLY A 160 -19.70 36.76 20.40
CA GLY A 160 -20.65 37.85 20.18
C GLY A 160 -21.19 38.38 21.52
N LYS A 161 -21.99 39.46 21.45
CA LYS A 161 -22.43 40.35 22.56
C LYS A 161 -21.31 41.31 23.04
N GLY A 162 -21.50 42.63 23.01
CA GLY A 162 -22.64 43.38 22.45
C GLY A 162 -22.62 44.87 22.84
N ALA A 163 -23.78 45.53 22.68
CA ALA A 163 -24.11 46.93 22.94
C ALA A 163 -23.95 47.93 21.77
N GLU A 164 -25.09 48.54 21.47
CA GLU A 164 -25.41 49.73 20.65
C GLU A 164 -25.04 51.05 21.41
N PRO A 165 -25.24 52.30 20.89
CA PRO A 165 -26.28 52.68 19.90
C PRO A 165 -25.97 53.77 18.84
N ASP A 166 -27.01 54.01 18.04
CA ASP A 166 -27.50 55.29 17.49
C ASP A 166 -26.94 55.93 16.20
N SER A 167 -27.76 55.76 15.15
CA SER A 167 -28.27 56.81 14.24
C SER A 167 -27.35 57.35 13.13
N GLY A 168 -27.97 57.68 11.98
CA GLY A 168 -27.25 58.24 10.82
C GLY A 168 -27.88 57.97 9.45
N SER A 169 -29.16 58.31 9.26
CA SER A 169 -29.79 58.28 7.92
C SER A 169 -29.44 59.54 7.12
N LEU A 170 -29.13 59.41 5.81
CA LEU A 170 -29.60 60.31 4.72
C LEU A 170 -29.02 59.95 3.33
N ARG A 171 -29.84 60.18 2.30
CA ARG A 171 -29.49 60.49 0.88
C ARG A 171 -30.14 61.88 0.58
N PRO A 172 -30.11 62.50 -0.64
CA PRO A 172 -29.41 62.21 -1.91
C PRO A 172 -28.71 63.48 -2.50
N ALA A 173 -28.56 63.56 -3.85
CA ALA A 173 -28.23 64.75 -4.68
C ALA A 173 -26.74 65.21 -4.64
N SER A 174 -25.96 65.25 -5.74
CA SER A 174 -25.97 66.11 -6.95
C SER A 174 -25.46 67.54 -6.69
N ARG A 175 -24.67 68.21 -7.55
CA ARG A 175 -24.50 68.07 -9.01
C ARG A 175 -23.27 68.89 -9.53
N ASP A 176 -22.91 68.73 -10.82
CA ASP A 176 -22.14 69.65 -11.71
C ASP A 176 -20.64 69.94 -11.36
N ASP A 177 -19.72 70.31 -12.27
CA ASP A 177 -19.41 69.95 -13.70
C ASP A 177 -18.00 70.56 -14.07
N THR A 178 -17.21 70.24 -15.12
CA THR A 178 -17.32 69.24 -16.21
C THR A 178 -15.98 68.48 -16.51
N PRO A 179 -14.85 69.06 -17.01
CA PRO A 179 -14.07 68.35 -18.04
C PRO A 179 -12.53 68.26 -17.90
N LEU A 180 -11.95 67.12 -18.35
CA LEU A 180 -10.86 67.08 -19.35
C LEU A 180 -10.64 65.65 -19.90
N ARG A 181 -9.77 65.49 -20.90
CA ARG A 181 -9.77 64.38 -21.88
C ARG A 181 -8.40 63.75 -22.07
N ALA A 182 -8.32 62.42 -22.03
CA ALA A 182 -7.25 61.58 -22.60
C ALA A 182 -7.74 60.13 -22.81
N ASP A 183 -7.15 59.42 -23.75
CA ASP A 183 -7.59 58.10 -24.25
C ASP A 183 -6.70 56.92 -23.73
N ALA A 184 -7.13 55.69 -24.05
CA ALA A 184 -6.40 54.41 -24.04
C ALA A 184 -6.31 53.57 -22.74
N GLU A 185 -7.19 52.56 -22.64
CA GLU A 185 -6.93 51.30 -21.93
C GLU A 185 -6.58 50.17 -22.91
N MET A 186 -5.66 49.26 -22.55
CA MET A 186 -5.23 48.15 -23.40
C MET A 186 -5.42 46.76 -22.73
N LYS A 187 -6.63 46.23 -22.87
CA LYS A 187 -7.02 44.80 -22.95
C LYS A 187 -6.21 43.79 -22.09
N GLU A 188 -6.83 43.31 -21.01
CA GLU A 188 -6.58 41.94 -20.55
C GLU A 188 -7.00 40.91 -21.61
N SER A 189 -6.29 39.77 -21.69
CA SER A 189 -6.54 38.68 -22.63
C SER A 189 -7.21 37.48 -21.96
N LYS A 190 -8.54 37.40 -22.07
CA LYS A 190 -9.37 36.36 -21.44
C LYS A 190 -9.68 35.19 -22.40
N VAL A 191 -8.78 34.21 -22.48
CA VAL A 191 -8.99 32.98 -23.28
C VAL A 191 -10.10 32.14 -22.65
N LYS A 192 -11.06 31.69 -23.47
CA LYS A 192 -12.28 31.01 -23.03
C LYS A 192 -12.33 29.60 -23.62
N PHE A 193 -12.17 28.57 -22.79
CA PHE A 193 -12.41 27.18 -23.17
C PHE A 193 -13.90 26.96 -23.54
N ARG A 194 -14.16 25.94 -24.36
CA ARG A 194 -15.48 25.61 -24.92
C ARG A 194 -15.61 24.09 -25.09
N ASP A 195 -16.78 23.56 -24.75
CA ASP A 195 -17.05 22.12 -24.66
C ASP A 195 -17.14 21.40 -26.03
N PRO A 196 -16.76 20.10 -26.11
CA PRO A 196 -16.83 19.32 -27.35
C PRO A 196 -17.86 18.16 -27.33
N GLN A 197 -19.08 18.45 -27.78
CA GLN A 197 -20.06 17.51 -28.39
C GLN A 197 -20.98 18.36 -29.30
N THR A 198 -21.47 17.93 -30.47
CA THR A 198 -21.31 16.67 -31.24
C THR A 198 -20.45 16.94 -32.51
N ASP A 199 -20.28 16.12 -33.56
CA ASP A 199 -21.25 15.39 -34.40
C ASP A 199 -20.55 14.30 -35.26
N ALA A 200 -21.30 13.32 -35.75
CA ALA A 200 -20.77 12.13 -36.41
C ALA A 200 -20.77 12.23 -37.95
N ARG A 201 -19.71 11.73 -38.61
CA ARG A 201 -19.71 11.51 -40.08
C ARG A 201 -19.27 10.09 -40.44
N ARG A 202 -20.20 9.36 -41.05
CA ARG A 202 -20.00 8.05 -41.67
C ARG A 202 -19.00 8.14 -42.82
N PHE A 203 -18.06 7.20 -42.89
CA PHE A 203 -17.30 6.87 -44.10
C PHE A 203 -17.95 5.67 -44.79
N GLU A 204 -18.07 5.71 -46.12
CA GLU A 204 -18.46 4.56 -46.94
C GLU A 204 -17.32 4.20 -47.92
N PRO A 205 -16.97 2.91 -48.11
CA PRO A 205 -16.01 2.49 -49.13
C PRO A 205 -16.63 2.58 -50.54
N LYS A 206 -15.83 2.97 -51.54
CA LYS A 206 -16.29 3.06 -52.94
C LYS A 206 -16.24 1.69 -53.64
N GLU A 207 -17.28 1.38 -54.41
CA GLU A 207 -17.23 0.28 -55.39
C GLU A 207 -16.18 0.54 -56.49
N GLY A 208 -15.58 -0.54 -57.01
CA GLY A 208 -14.88 -0.56 -58.29
C GLY A 208 -15.43 -1.68 -59.17
N LYS A 209 -15.75 -1.38 -60.44
CA LYS A 209 -16.31 -2.34 -61.41
C LYS A 209 -15.56 -2.27 -62.74
N LEU A 210 -15.16 -3.42 -63.31
CA LEU A 210 -15.11 -3.58 -64.78
C LEU A 210 -15.10 -5.05 -65.27
N LYS A 211 -15.95 -5.34 -66.28
CA LYS A 211 -15.89 -6.41 -67.31
C LYS A 211 -16.00 -7.91 -66.94
N GLN A 212 -17.25 -8.39 -66.92
CA GLN A 212 -17.90 -9.35 -67.87
C GLN A 212 -17.10 -10.52 -68.51
N GLY A 213 -17.73 -11.72 -68.58
CA GLY A 213 -17.34 -12.80 -69.52
C GLY A 213 -18.08 -14.16 -69.47
N LEU A 214 -19.29 -14.25 -70.06
CA LEU A 214 -19.95 -15.41 -70.74
C LEU A 214 -20.37 -16.74 -70.01
N ASP A 215 -21.61 -17.14 -70.33
CA ASP A 215 -22.23 -18.48 -70.57
C ASP A 215 -22.27 -19.67 -69.56
N GLY A 216 -23.43 -20.36 -69.52
CA GLY A 216 -23.56 -21.80 -69.17
C GLY A 216 -24.68 -22.23 -68.19
N THR A 217 -25.61 -23.10 -68.62
CA THR A 217 -26.66 -23.79 -67.81
C THR A 217 -27.03 -25.15 -68.44
N PRO A 218 -27.74 -26.09 -67.75
CA PRO A 218 -27.82 -26.43 -66.31
C PRO A 218 -27.44 -27.94 -66.08
N PRO A 219 -28.21 -28.78 -65.35
CA PRO A 219 -27.96 -29.16 -63.95
C PRO A 219 -27.42 -30.60 -63.73
N GLY A 220 -27.00 -30.91 -62.50
CA GLY A 220 -26.66 -32.25 -62.01
C GLY A 220 -27.07 -32.43 -60.54
N GLU A 221 -27.26 -33.68 -60.08
CA GLU A 221 -28.07 -34.03 -58.90
C GLU A 221 -27.31 -34.89 -57.86
N LEU A 222 -27.68 -34.77 -56.58
CA LEU A 222 -27.15 -35.50 -55.40
C LEU A 222 -25.66 -35.23 -55.08
N VAL A 223 -25.16 -35.40 -53.85
CA VAL A 223 -25.69 -36.08 -52.63
C VAL A 223 -25.77 -35.12 -51.43
N SER A 224 -26.71 -35.38 -50.52
CA SER A 224 -26.79 -34.70 -49.20
C SER A 224 -26.08 -35.54 -48.13
N GLU A 225 -25.21 -34.89 -47.34
CA GLU A 225 -24.81 -35.38 -46.02
C GLU A 225 -25.31 -34.42 -44.92
N LEU A 226 -25.61 -34.98 -43.75
CA LEU A 226 -26.45 -34.34 -42.74
C LEU A 226 -25.64 -33.43 -41.81
N GLN A 227 -26.09 -32.19 -41.64
CA GLN A 227 -25.86 -31.45 -40.40
C GLN A 227 -26.86 -31.96 -39.35
N PRO A 228 -26.43 -32.41 -38.16
CA PRO A 228 -27.34 -32.77 -37.09
C PRO A 228 -28.01 -31.53 -36.49
N ASP A 229 -29.34 -31.56 -36.44
CA ASP A 229 -30.19 -30.51 -35.88
C ASP A 229 -29.90 -30.28 -34.38
N MET A 230 -29.73 -29.01 -33.97
CA MET A 230 -29.54 -28.62 -32.56
C MET A 230 -30.84 -28.13 -31.89
N THR A 231 -32.01 -28.58 -32.34
CA THR A 231 -33.27 -28.46 -31.60
C THR A 231 -33.34 -29.49 -30.45
N ARG A 232 -32.54 -29.26 -29.41
CA ARG A 232 -32.73 -29.90 -28.11
C ARG A 232 -32.87 -28.82 -27.04
N ASP A 233 -34.07 -28.70 -26.49
CA ASP A 233 -34.35 -27.86 -25.33
C ASP A 233 -33.35 -28.17 -24.22
N GLN A 234 -32.48 -27.20 -23.92
CA GLN A 234 -31.83 -27.18 -22.62
C GLN A 234 -32.87 -26.72 -21.60
N PRO A 235 -33.25 -27.55 -20.60
CA PRO A 235 -34.07 -27.05 -19.51
C PRO A 235 -33.30 -25.92 -18.83
N SER A 236 -33.96 -24.78 -18.65
CA SER A 236 -33.39 -23.63 -17.95
C SER A 236 -33.03 -24.05 -16.53
N VAL A 237 -31.72 -24.25 -16.29
CA VAL A 237 -31.19 -24.75 -15.02
C VAL A 237 -31.51 -23.75 -13.92
N THR A 238 -32.62 -24.02 -13.24
CA THR A 238 -33.17 -23.16 -12.21
C THR A 238 -32.34 -23.40 -10.96
N LEU A 239 -31.44 -22.46 -10.65
CA LEU A 239 -30.63 -22.47 -9.43
C LEU A 239 -31.55 -22.26 -8.21
N THR A 240 -32.11 -23.38 -7.71
CA THR A 240 -32.81 -23.43 -6.43
C THR A 240 -31.84 -23.20 -5.27
N SER A 241 -32.38 -23.00 -4.07
CA SER A 241 -31.60 -22.86 -2.82
C SER A 241 -30.57 -23.98 -2.60
N ASP A 242 -30.86 -25.16 -3.14
CA ASP A 242 -30.11 -26.39 -2.89
C ASP A 242 -28.85 -26.46 -3.76
N ALA A 243 -28.77 -25.69 -4.85
CA ALA A 243 -27.60 -25.64 -5.75
C ALA A 243 -26.32 -25.07 -5.08
N LEU A 244 -26.45 -24.44 -3.90
CA LEU A 244 -25.31 -24.04 -3.06
C LEU A 244 -24.90 -25.10 -2.02
N HIS A 245 -25.69 -26.16 -1.85
CA HIS A 245 -25.49 -27.21 -0.84
C HIS A 245 -25.35 -28.64 -1.43
N GLY A 246 -25.74 -28.85 -2.69
CA GLY A 246 -25.68 -30.13 -3.39
C GLY A 246 -24.38 -30.35 -4.18
N ASP A 247 -23.97 -29.39 -5.00
CA ASP A 247 -22.92 -29.57 -6.02
C ASP A 247 -21.56 -28.95 -5.66
N ALA A 248 -20.49 -29.59 -6.16
CA ALA A 248 -19.10 -29.20 -5.93
C ALA A 248 -18.68 -28.03 -6.85
N ASN A 249 -19.13 -26.83 -6.53
CA ASN A 249 -18.92 -25.63 -7.34
C ASN A 249 -17.45 -25.15 -7.33
N VAL A 250 -16.82 -25.06 -8.50
CA VAL A 250 -15.50 -24.40 -8.64
C VAL A 250 -15.67 -22.88 -8.55
N TRP A 251 -14.83 -22.23 -7.76
CA TRP A 251 -14.68 -20.77 -7.73
C TRP A 251 -13.30 -20.37 -8.24
N ASP A 252 -13.26 -19.43 -9.18
CA ASP A 252 -12.03 -18.84 -9.74
C ASP A 252 -11.94 -17.33 -9.47
N ALA A 253 -10.93 -16.68 -10.05
CA ALA A 253 -10.65 -15.26 -9.84
C ALA A 253 -11.82 -14.32 -10.20
N ALA A 254 -12.73 -14.70 -11.11
CA ALA A 254 -13.91 -13.91 -11.46
C ALA A 254 -15.01 -13.96 -10.38
N ASP A 255 -15.04 -14.99 -9.53
CA ASP A 255 -15.96 -15.10 -8.40
C ASP A 255 -15.38 -14.48 -7.10
N TYR A 256 -14.08 -14.67 -6.82
CA TYR A 256 -13.49 -14.25 -5.54
C TYR A 256 -12.71 -12.93 -5.56
N VAL A 257 -12.36 -12.34 -6.72
CA VAL A 257 -11.63 -11.06 -6.79
C VAL A 257 -12.58 -9.90 -7.05
N ILE A 258 -12.56 -8.89 -6.18
CA ILE A 258 -13.38 -7.68 -6.32
C ILE A 258 -12.52 -6.44 -5.99
N PRO A 259 -12.52 -5.37 -6.79
CA PRO A 259 -13.05 -5.29 -8.16
C PRO A 259 -12.14 -6.04 -9.15
N PRO A 260 -12.68 -6.65 -10.23
CA PRO A 260 -11.90 -7.45 -11.17
C PRO A 260 -10.91 -6.65 -12.05
N GLN A 261 -10.97 -5.32 -12.02
CA GLN A 261 -10.11 -4.40 -12.79
C GLN A 261 -8.61 -4.50 -12.41
N GLY A 262 -8.28 -4.99 -11.22
CA GLY A 262 -6.89 -5.25 -10.82
C GLY A 262 -6.07 -3.98 -10.59
N GLU A 263 -6.60 -3.02 -9.83
CA GLU A 263 -5.95 -1.73 -9.56
C GLU A 263 -4.94 -1.81 -8.39
N ASN A 264 -4.63 -0.68 -7.75
CA ASN A 264 -3.82 -0.62 -6.53
C ASN A 264 -4.54 -1.13 -5.27
N VAL A 265 -5.85 -1.40 -5.34
CA VAL A 265 -6.62 -2.05 -4.28
C VAL A 265 -7.37 -3.25 -4.88
N PHE A 266 -7.24 -4.41 -4.24
CA PHE A 266 -8.01 -5.61 -4.59
C PHE A 266 -8.45 -6.33 -3.32
N PHE A 267 -9.60 -7.00 -3.37
CA PHE A 267 -10.15 -7.80 -2.27
C PHE A 267 -10.36 -9.24 -2.72
N VAL A 268 -9.99 -10.17 -1.86
CA VAL A 268 -10.13 -11.62 -2.07
C VAL A 268 -11.16 -12.15 -1.08
N VAL A 269 -12.27 -12.68 -1.58
CA VAL A 269 -13.30 -13.38 -0.77
C VAL A 269 -12.65 -14.60 -0.09
N THR A 270 -12.88 -14.76 1.21
CA THR A 270 -12.42 -15.93 1.98
C THR A 270 -13.55 -16.66 2.71
N ASN A 271 -14.64 -15.96 3.01
CA ASN A 271 -15.83 -16.49 3.70
C ASN A 271 -17.08 -15.71 3.23
N MET A 272 -18.26 -16.31 3.29
CA MET A 272 -19.46 -15.71 2.69
C MET A 272 -20.78 -16.22 3.29
N ILE A 273 -21.84 -15.45 3.10
CA ILE A 273 -23.24 -15.86 3.25
C ILE A 273 -23.95 -15.47 1.96
N ALA A 274 -24.71 -16.39 1.37
CA ALA A 274 -25.53 -16.13 0.20
C ALA A 274 -27.00 -16.37 0.52
N THR A 275 -27.88 -15.46 0.08
CA THR A 275 -29.34 -15.57 0.18
C THR A 275 -29.90 -15.57 -1.24
N PRO A 276 -30.08 -16.74 -1.88
CA PRO A 276 -30.60 -16.86 -3.24
C PRO A 276 -32.11 -16.61 -3.29
N GLY A 277 -32.63 -16.37 -4.50
CA GLY A 277 -34.08 -16.33 -4.74
C GLY A 277 -34.81 -15.08 -4.24
N GLN A 278 -34.11 -14.06 -3.72
CA GLN A 278 -34.78 -12.87 -3.18
C GLN A 278 -35.62 -12.17 -4.25
N TRP A 279 -36.87 -11.84 -3.94
CA TRP A 279 -37.79 -11.05 -4.78
C TRP A 279 -38.27 -9.81 -4.02
N GLN A 280 -38.73 -8.76 -4.73
CA GLN A 280 -39.29 -7.58 -4.09
C GLN A 280 -40.69 -7.88 -3.54
N GLY A 281 -40.80 -8.04 -2.23
CA GLY A 281 -41.97 -8.67 -1.60
C GLY A 281 -42.26 -8.21 -0.18
N VAL A 282 -42.98 -9.07 0.55
CA VAL A 282 -43.34 -8.88 1.96
C VAL A 282 -43.04 -10.16 2.73
N CYS A 283 -42.33 -10.06 3.86
CA CYS A 283 -41.86 -11.19 4.64
C CYS A 283 -41.55 -10.79 6.10
N PRO A 284 -41.43 -11.73 7.05
CA PRO A 284 -40.81 -11.48 8.35
C PRO A 284 -39.38 -10.91 8.19
N GLU A 285 -39.04 -9.90 8.98
CA GLU A 285 -37.65 -9.48 9.19
C GLU A 285 -36.88 -10.52 10.02
N ASN A 286 -35.54 -10.53 9.96
CA ASN A 286 -34.71 -11.39 10.80
C ASN A 286 -34.87 -10.98 12.29
N PRO A 287 -35.35 -11.88 13.18
CA PRO A 287 -35.62 -11.55 14.59
C PRO A 287 -34.37 -11.22 15.40
N ASP A 288 -33.17 -11.57 14.92
CA ASP A 288 -31.89 -11.28 15.58
C ASP A 288 -31.49 -9.80 15.43
N ILE A 289 -32.21 -9.01 14.61
CA ILE A 289 -31.97 -7.58 14.39
C ILE A 289 -32.64 -6.74 15.50
N PRO A 290 -31.92 -5.79 16.14
CA PRO A 290 -32.50 -4.93 17.17
C PRO A 290 -33.73 -4.16 16.68
N GLY A 291 -34.87 -4.36 17.35
CA GLY A 291 -36.15 -3.74 16.97
C GLY A 291 -36.92 -4.43 15.83
N ALA A 292 -36.50 -5.63 15.42
CA ALA A 292 -37.26 -6.50 14.51
C ALA A 292 -38.17 -7.49 15.25
N HIS A 293 -37.76 -8.01 16.41
CA HIS A 293 -38.59 -8.89 17.25
C HIS A 293 -39.84 -8.15 17.77
N CYS A 294 -40.99 -8.82 17.75
CA CYS A 294 -42.27 -8.29 18.20
C CYS A 294 -43.09 -9.34 18.96
N SER A 295 -43.98 -8.90 19.84
CA SER A 295 -45.05 -9.73 20.40
C SER A 295 -46.39 -9.40 19.73
N ASN A 296 -46.65 -8.11 19.51
CA ASN A 296 -47.91 -7.56 19.01
C ASN A 296 -47.70 -6.66 17.80
N ALA A 297 -48.78 -6.37 17.06
CA ALA A 297 -48.73 -5.44 15.92
C ALA A 297 -48.35 -3.99 16.32
N SER A 298 -48.62 -3.60 17.57
CA SER A 298 -48.20 -2.31 18.18
C SER A 298 -46.69 -2.08 18.10
N ASP A 299 -45.91 -3.15 18.13
CA ASP A 299 -44.45 -3.11 18.23
C ASP A 299 -43.81 -2.85 16.86
N CYS A 300 -44.63 -2.84 15.80
CA CYS A 300 -44.25 -2.75 14.39
C CYS A 300 -44.93 -1.55 13.70
N PRO A 301 -44.59 -0.30 14.05
CA PRO A 301 -45.21 0.89 13.43
C PRO A 301 -45.08 0.87 11.90
N SER A 302 -46.21 1.05 11.20
CA SER A 302 -46.30 0.92 9.74
C SER A 302 -45.64 2.10 9.02
N GLY A 303 -44.90 1.83 7.94
CA GLY A 303 -44.20 2.86 7.15
C GLY A 303 -42.81 3.24 7.69
N GLU A 304 -42.43 2.78 8.89
CA GLU A 304 -41.09 3.04 9.42
C GLU A 304 -40.06 1.97 8.99
N PRO A 305 -38.84 2.38 8.58
CA PRO A 305 -37.72 1.45 8.41
C PRO A 305 -37.14 1.02 9.76
N ILE A 306 -36.59 -0.19 9.82
CA ILE A 306 -35.78 -0.64 10.97
C ILE A 306 -34.35 -0.14 10.75
N ALA A 307 -33.78 0.59 11.72
CA ALA A 307 -32.51 1.30 11.55
C ALA A 307 -31.29 0.43 11.19
N THR A 308 -31.35 -0.88 11.45
CA THR A 308 -30.36 -1.89 11.04
C THR A 308 -30.97 -3.07 10.25
N GLY A 309 -32.21 -2.92 9.80
CA GLY A 309 -32.98 -3.94 9.06
C GLY A 309 -32.85 -3.84 7.54
N ASN A 310 -33.62 -4.68 6.86
CA ASN A 310 -33.57 -4.91 5.40
C ASN A 310 -34.72 -4.23 4.64
N GLY A 311 -35.68 -3.60 5.33
CA GLY A 311 -36.85 -2.99 4.69
C GLY A 311 -37.72 -2.12 5.62
N VAL A 312 -38.94 -1.84 5.13
CA VAL A 312 -39.91 -0.95 5.79
C VAL A 312 -41.06 -1.77 6.40
N ARG A 313 -41.40 -1.52 7.66
CA ARG A 313 -42.45 -2.25 8.38
C ARG A 313 -43.84 -2.06 7.76
N THR A 314 -44.65 -3.11 7.72
CA THR A 314 -46.02 -3.08 7.17
C THR A 314 -47.10 -2.72 8.19
N GLY A 315 -46.82 -2.81 9.50
CA GLY A 315 -47.83 -2.72 10.56
C GLY A 315 -48.19 -4.06 11.22
N ARG A 316 -47.57 -5.18 10.82
CA ARG A 316 -47.97 -6.53 11.26
C ARG A 316 -46.82 -7.26 11.95
N CYS A 317 -47.15 -8.00 13.01
CA CYS A 317 -46.23 -8.87 13.75
C CYS A 317 -46.51 -10.35 13.41
N VAL A 318 -45.61 -10.99 12.67
CA VAL A 318 -45.78 -12.33 12.08
C VAL A 318 -44.83 -13.33 12.74
N ALA A 319 -45.12 -14.63 12.61
CA ALA A 319 -44.17 -15.68 13.00
C ALA A 319 -43.10 -15.85 11.91
N CYS A 320 -41.83 -15.93 12.30
CA CYS A 320 -40.73 -16.32 11.42
C CYS A 320 -40.43 -17.84 11.50
N ASP A 321 -40.82 -18.45 12.61
CA ASP A 321 -40.38 -19.75 13.12
C ASP A 321 -41.43 -20.23 14.15
N GLU A 322 -41.39 -21.49 14.60
CA GLU A 322 -42.38 -22.03 15.56
C GLU A 322 -42.43 -21.26 16.89
N THR A 323 -41.29 -20.65 17.27
CA THR A 323 -41.11 -19.98 18.58
C THR A 323 -40.80 -18.48 18.47
N ARG A 324 -40.51 -17.95 17.28
CA ARG A 324 -40.01 -16.57 17.10
C ARG A 324 -40.92 -15.75 16.20
N ARG A 325 -41.11 -14.48 16.56
CA ARG A 325 -41.95 -13.51 15.84
C ARG A 325 -41.15 -12.24 15.52
N SER A 326 -41.43 -11.65 14.37
CA SER A 326 -40.82 -10.40 13.94
C SER A 326 -41.80 -9.53 13.14
N CYS A 327 -41.45 -8.26 13.01
CA CYS A 327 -42.18 -7.33 12.17
C CYS A 327 -42.13 -7.79 10.70
N GLU A 328 -43.30 -7.83 10.08
CA GLU A 328 -43.42 -7.99 8.64
C GLU A 328 -42.91 -6.72 7.95
N VAL A 329 -41.99 -6.89 7.00
CA VAL A 329 -41.36 -5.81 6.25
C VAL A 329 -41.59 -5.98 4.75
N ARG A 330 -41.74 -4.85 4.05
CA ARG A 330 -41.61 -4.77 2.59
C ARG A 330 -40.12 -4.64 2.27
N ALA A 331 -39.56 -5.67 1.65
CA ALA A 331 -38.12 -5.87 1.52
C ALA A 331 -37.79 -6.76 0.31
N TRP A 332 -36.50 -7.06 0.13
CA TRP A 332 -36.06 -8.20 -0.67
C TRP A 332 -36.20 -9.48 0.15
N CYS A 333 -37.15 -10.33 -0.24
CA CYS A 333 -37.63 -11.47 0.55
C CYS A 333 -37.22 -12.81 -0.08
N PRO A 334 -36.72 -13.79 0.68
CA PRO A 334 -36.48 -13.76 2.12
C PRO A 334 -35.28 -12.88 2.51
N VAL A 335 -35.35 -12.25 3.68
CA VAL A 335 -34.25 -11.43 4.22
C VAL A 335 -33.03 -12.28 4.61
N GLU A 336 -31.88 -11.62 4.82
CA GLU A 336 -30.64 -12.30 5.22
C GLU A 336 -30.80 -12.99 6.58
N SER A 337 -30.81 -14.32 6.56
CA SER A 337 -30.90 -15.20 7.73
C SER A 337 -29.65 -16.08 7.79
N GLY A 338 -28.68 -15.69 8.62
CA GLY A 338 -27.45 -16.46 8.79
C GLY A 338 -26.41 -15.79 9.70
N SER A 339 -25.88 -16.57 10.66
CA SER A 339 -24.68 -16.21 11.41
C SER A 339 -23.42 -16.39 10.55
N THR A 340 -22.39 -15.56 10.74
CA THR A 340 -21.09 -15.72 10.06
C THR A 340 -20.52 -17.15 10.26
N PRO A 341 -20.15 -17.86 9.19
CA PRO A 341 -19.56 -19.20 9.30
C PRO A 341 -18.30 -19.18 10.17
N ARG A 342 -18.18 -20.14 11.10
CA ARG A 342 -17.06 -20.21 12.08
C ARG A 342 -15.71 -20.55 11.46
N HIS A 343 -15.69 -21.01 10.21
CA HIS A 343 -14.51 -21.41 9.45
C HIS A 343 -14.58 -20.78 8.05
N PRO A 344 -13.44 -20.43 7.44
CA PRO A 344 -13.44 -19.82 6.12
C PRO A 344 -13.82 -20.84 5.05
N ILE A 345 -14.88 -20.55 4.29
CA ILE A 345 -15.37 -21.42 3.21
C ILE A 345 -14.30 -21.61 2.12
N LEU A 346 -13.55 -20.55 1.78
CA LEU A 346 -12.45 -20.60 0.83
C LEU A 346 -11.09 -20.78 1.55
N ALA A 347 -10.98 -21.78 2.44
CA ALA A 347 -9.72 -22.08 3.14
C ALA A 347 -8.53 -22.32 2.19
N GLY A 348 -8.78 -22.82 0.99
CA GLY A 348 -7.76 -22.99 -0.07
C GLY A 348 -7.12 -21.70 -0.57
N ALA A 349 -7.72 -20.53 -0.29
CA ALA A 349 -7.20 -19.23 -0.71
C ALA A 349 -5.83 -18.87 -0.09
N GLU A 350 -5.37 -19.55 0.97
CA GLU A 350 -3.99 -19.40 1.49
C GLU A 350 -2.95 -19.71 0.38
N ASN A 351 -3.30 -20.59 -0.56
CA ASN A 351 -2.43 -21.04 -1.65
C ASN A 351 -2.58 -20.26 -2.96
N PHE A 352 -3.53 -19.31 -3.05
CA PHE A 352 -3.66 -18.45 -4.22
C PHE A 352 -2.44 -17.52 -4.34
N THR A 353 -2.17 -17.08 -5.56
CA THR A 353 -1.01 -16.21 -5.86
C THR A 353 -1.46 -14.92 -6.52
N VAL A 354 -0.91 -13.79 -6.08
CA VAL A 354 -1.08 -12.49 -6.72
C VAL A 354 0.20 -12.07 -7.43
N PHE A 355 0.07 -11.76 -8.72
CA PHE A 355 1.06 -11.03 -9.49
C PHE A 355 0.80 -9.53 -9.32
N ILE A 356 1.83 -8.78 -8.92
CA ILE A 356 1.77 -7.32 -8.76
C ILE A 356 2.77 -6.71 -9.74
N LYS A 357 2.29 -6.09 -10.82
CA LYS A 357 3.11 -5.27 -11.72
C LYS A 357 3.04 -3.81 -11.26
N ASN A 358 4.18 -3.25 -10.88
CA ASN A 358 4.31 -1.84 -10.53
C ASN A 358 5.31 -1.15 -11.48
N SER A 359 4.83 -0.11 -12.16
CA SER A 359 5.63 0.81 -12.96
C SER A 359 5.78 2.14 -12.22
N ILE A 360 6.95 2.75 -12.29
CA ILE A 360 7.28 4.02 -11.65
C ILE A 360 7.94 5.00 -12.61
N HIS A 361 7.70 6.29 -12.37
CA HIS A 361 8.36 7.41 -13.05
C HIS A 361 8.75 8.47 -12.01
N PHE A 362 9.98 8.97 -12.11
CA PHE A 362 10.44 10.18 -11.41
C PHE A 362 10.54 11.30 -12.44
N PRO A 363 9.52 12.17 -12.58
CA PRO A 363 9.43 13.12 -13.69
C PRO A 363 10.61 14.10 -13.71
N LYS A 364 11.13 14.49 -12.54
CA LYS A 364 12.22 15.46 -12.41
C LYS A 364 13.53 15.01 -13.06
N PHE A 365 13.74 13.69 -13.15
CA PHE A 365 14.92 13.09 -13.77
C PHE A 365 14.58 12.33 -15.07
N SER A 366 13.33 12.41 -15.52
CA SER A 366 12.73 11.61 -16.61
C SER A 366 12.93 10.09 -16.48
N PHE A 367 13.29 9.58 -15.30
CA PHE A 367 13.62 8.17 -15.09
C PHE A 367 12.36 7.31 -15.00
N ARG A 368 12.38 6.12 -15.63
CA ARG A 368 11.29 5.13 -15.60
C ARG A 368 11.86 3.74 -15.33
N LYS A 369 11.19 2.98 -14.47
CA LYS A 369 11.47 1.55 -14.23
C LYS A 369 10.19 0.82 -13.82
N HIS A 370 10.18 -0.50 -13.88
CA HIS A 370 9.12 -1.34 -13.32
C HIS A 370 9.72 -2.55 -12.58
N ASN A 371 8.92 -3.22 -11.75
CA ASN A 371 9.40 -4.29 -10.86
C ASN A 371 9.60 -5.66 -11.53
N VAL A 372 8.91 -5.92 -12.64
CA VAL A 372 9.15 -7.11 -13.48
C VAL A 372 10.48 -6.88 -14.21
N LEU A 373 11.37 -7.87 -14.18
CA LEU A 373 12.61 -7.82 -14.95
C LEU A 373 12.31 -8.28 -16.38
N GLU A 374 12.61 -7.44 -17.38
CA GLU A 374 12.29 -7.72 -18.79
C GLU A 374 13.06 -8.93 -19.34
N ASN A 375 14.26 -9.18 -18.80
CA ASN A 375 15.04 -10.39 -19.09
C ASN A 375 15.03 -11.34 -17.89
N GLY A 376 14.67 -12.60 -18.14
CA GLY A 376 15.06 -13.75 -17.30
C GLY A 376 16.54 -14.13 -17.44
N GLY A 377 17.39 -13.16 -17.77
CA GLY A 377 18.81 -13.31 -18.06
C GLY A 377 19.56 -12.10 -17.50
N GLY A 378 20.38 -12.36 -16.49
CA GLY A 378 21.06 -11.34 -15.68
C GLY A 378 22.18 -11.96 -14.83
N GLY A 379 22.92 -12.89 -15.43
CA GLY A 379 24.07 -13.56 -14.84
C GLY A 379 25.16 -13.68 -15.90
N ASP A 380 25.94 -12.62 -16.07
CA ASP A 380 27.06 -12.60 -17.00
C ASP A 380 28.22 -13.47 -16.47
N GLY A 381 28.55 -14.53 -17.22
CA GLY A 381 29.89 -15.14 -17.18
C GLY A 381 30.13 -16.29 -16.19
N ASP A 382 29.55 -17.46 -16.44
CA ASP A 382 30.38 -18.66 -16.69
C ASP A 382 29.69 -19.62 -17.68
N GLY A 383 30.46 -20.43 -18.39
CA GLY A 383 30.01 -21.25 -19.52
C GLY A 383 29.54 -22.65 -19.12
N GLY A 384 28.24 -22.83 -18.89
CA GLY A 384 27.60 -24.14 -18.71
C GLY A 384 26.39 -24.30 -19.63
N GLY A 385 26.40 -25.30 -20.52
CA GLY A 385 25.34 -25.50 -21.50
C GLY A 385 24.04 -26.05 -20.90
N GLY A 386 22.91 -25.39 -21.21
CA GLY A 386 21.56 -25.85 -20.90
C GLY A 386 20.57 -25.16 -21.82
N ASP A 387 20.02 -25.90 -22.78
CA ASP A 387 18.99 -25.43 -23.72
C ASP A 387 17.60 -25.62 -23.09
N ASP A 388 17.05 -24.56 -22.49
CA ASP A 388 15.71 -24.57 -21.91
C ASP A 388 15.06 -23.17 -21.95
N GLY A 389 13.77 -23.13 -22.28
CA GLY A 389 13.09 -21.94 -22.82
C GLY A 389 13.12 -20.67 -21.94
N GLY A 390 13.58 -19.56 -22.54
CA GLY A 390 13.67 -18.20 -21.95
C GLY A 390 12.36 -17.50 -21.58
N GLY A 391 11.29 -18.25 -21.27
CA GLY A 391 10.02 -17.75 -20.73
C GLY A 391 9.64 -18.34 -19.36
N ASP A 392 10.33 -19.37 -18.87
CA ASP A 392 9.96 -20.10 -17.64
C ASP A 392 10.23 -19.30 -16.34
N GLY A 393 11.22 -18.40 -16.37
CA GLY A 393 11.72 -17.69 -15.18
C GLY A 393 10.67 -16.87 -14.41
N LEU A 394 9.64 -16.35 -15.09
CA LEU A 394 8.52 -15.66 -14.42
C LEU A 394 7.42 -16.64 -13.98
N GLN A 395 7.20 -17.74 -14.70
CA GLN A 395 6.11 -18.69 -14.41
C GLN A 395 6.31 -19.43 -13.08
N ARG A 396 7.58 -19.74 -12.75
CA ARG A 396 7.94 -20.51 -11.55
C ARG A 396 8.38 -19.65 -10.36
N CYS A 397 8.55 -18.33 -10.51
CA CYS A 397 9.03 -17.51 -9.40
C CYS A 397 7.99 -17.39 -8.27
N ARG A 398 8.50 -17.31 -7.03
CA ARG A 398 7.73 -16.96 -5.83
C ARG A 398 8.57 -15.97 -5.02
N TYR A 399 7.94 -14.89 -4.55
CA TYR A 399 8.60 -13.90 -3.73
C TYR A 399 9.13 -14.52 -2.43
N ASP A 400 10.39 -14.24 -2.13
CA ASP A 400 11.05 -14.58 -0.88
C ASP A 400 12.07 -13.48 -0.56
N PRO A 401 12.07 -12.89 0.66
CA PRO A 401 12.90 -11.73 0.97
C PRO A 401 14.40 -11.99 0.95
N ALA A 402 14.85 -13.25 1.03
CA ALA A 402 16.26 -13.63 0.99
C ALA A 402 16.66 -14.32 -0.33
N ARG A 403 15.77 -15.13 -0.91
CA ARG A 403 16.06 -15.99 -2.07
C ARG A 403 15.60 -15.41 -3.41
N ALA A 404 14.52 -14.62 -3.41
CA ALA A 404 13.90 -14.09 -4.63
C ALA A 404 13.21 -12.72 -4.40
N PRO A 405 13.91 -11.70 -3.86
CA PRO A 405 13.30 -10.42 -3.47
C PRO A 405 12.77 -9.61 -4.66
N ALA A 406 13.21 -9.94 -5.89
CA ALA A 406 12.76 -9.32 -7.13
C ALA A 406 11.49 -9.93 -7.74
N CYS A 407 11.04 -11.11 -7.29
CA CYS A 407 9.90 -11.79 -7.91
C CYS A 407 8.57 -11.04 -7.64
N PRO A 408 7.77 -10.70 -8.66
CA PRO A 408 6.50 -9.97 -8.51
C PRO A 408 5.30 -10.87 -8.17
N ILE A 409 5.50 -12.16 -7.88
CA ILE A 409 4.43 -13.13 -7.59
C ILE A 409 4.48 -13.56 -6.12
N PHE A 410 3.43 -13.24 -5.38
CA PHE A 410 3.30 -13.45 -3.94
C PHE A 410 2.20 -14.46 -3.65
N ARG A 411 2.37 -15.34 -2.67
CA ARG A 411 1.31 -16.26 -2.18
C ARG A 411 0.55 -15.59 -1.03
N LEU A 412 -0.79 -15.66 -1.04
CA LEU A 412 -1.62 -14.90 -0.09
C LEU A 412 -1.35 -15.28 1.37
N GLY A 413 -1.16 -16.55 1.68
CA GLY A 413 -0.75 -16.99 3.02
C GLY A 413 0.56 -16.41 3.51
N ASP A 414 1.52 -16.23 2.58
CA ASP A 414 2.85 -15.73 2.91
C ASP A 414 2.87 -14.19 3.04
N LEU A 415 2.01 -13.48 2.29
CA LEU A 415 1.69 -12.06 2.53
C LEU A 415 1.11 -11.83 3.92
N VAL A 416 0.05 -12.59 4.27
CA VAL A 416 -0.66 -12.45 5.55
C VAL A 416 0.26 -12.78 6.73
N ARG A 417 1.09 -13.82 6.61
CA ARG A 417 2.08 -14.20 7.63
C ARG A 417 3.18 -13.14 7.77
N SER A 418 3.66 -12.56 6.66
CA SER A 418 4.65 -11.47 6.68
C SER A 418 4.10 -10.17 7.26
N ALA A 419 2.78 -9.96 7.17
CA ALA A 419 2.06 -8.85 7.81
C ALA A 419 1.78 -9.07 9.32
N GLY A 420 2.24 -10.19 9.90
CA GLY A 420 2.08 -10.53 11.32
C GLY A 420 0.75 -11.22 11.67
N ALA A 421 -0.08 -11.57 10.69
CA ALA A 421 -1.40 -12.17 10.90
C ALA A 421 -1.42 -13.68 10.60
N ARG A 422 -2.48 -14.37 11.06
CA ARG A 422 -2.73 -15.80 10.77
C ARG A 422 -3.88 -15.92 9.78
N PHE A 423 -3.70 -16.67 8.69
CA PHE A 423 -4.66 -16.75 7.60
C PHE A 423 -6.03 -17.28 8.06
N ASP A 424 -6.05 -18.32 8.90
CA ASP A 424 -7.27 -18.91 9.46
C ASP A 424 -8.12 -17.92 10.27
N ALA A 425 -7.49 -16.97 10.97
CA ALA A 425 -8.17 -15.99 11.79
C ALA A 425 -8.77 -14.84 10.95
N ILE A 426 -7.95 -14.24 10.08
CA ILE A 426 -8.39 -13.12 9.23
C ILE A 426 -9.41 -13.58 8.17
N ALA A 427 -9.31 -14.82 7.68
CA ALA A 427 -10.21 -15.35 6.66
C ALA A 427 -11.67 -15.53 7.13
N VAL A 428 -11.95 -15.60 8.44
CA VAL A 428 -13.32 -15.76 8.97
C VAL A 428 -14.11 -14.45 8.93
N LYS A 429 -13.49 -13.34 9.38
CA LYS A 429 -14.13 -12.00 9.50
C LYS A 429 -13.69 -11.01 8.41
N GLY A 430 -12.67 -11.34 7.62
CA GLY A 430 -11.96 -10.42 6.75
C GLY A 430 -11.00 -9.49 7.52
N GLY A 431 -10.28 -8.66 6.78
CA GLY A 431 -9.35 -7.64 7.29
C GLY A 431 -8.63 -6.91 6.17
N VAL A 432 -7.65 -6.06 6.48
CA VAL A 432 -6.96 -5.19 5.52
C VAL A 432 -5.44 -5.31 5.66
N ILE A 433 -4.76 -5.70 4.57
CA ILE A 433 -3.31 -5.89 4.50
C ILE A 433 -2.69 -4.84 3.58
N GLY A 434 -1.75 -4.06 4.10
CA GLY A 434 -0.96 -3.12 3.32
C GLY A 434 0.26 -3.79 2.69
N VAL A 435 0.38 -3.67 1.36
CA VAL A 435 1.56 -4.06 0.59
C VAL A 435 2.33 -2.79 0.25
N ARG A 436 3.41 -2.52 0.98
CA ARG A 436 4.27 -1.34 0.75
C ARG A 436 5.40 -1.69 -0.21
N ILE A 437 5.50 -0.95 -1.31
CA ILE A 437 6.57 -1.05 -2.32
C ILE A 437 7.39 0.25 -2.24
N ALA A 438 8.62 0.17 -1.76
CA ALA A 438 9.50 1.32 -1.58
C ALA A 438 10.69 1.30 -2.55
N TRP A 439 10.79 2.33 -3.38
CA TRP A 439 11.85 2.52 -4.38
C TRP A 439 12.85 3.59 -3.90
N GLN A 440 13.98 3.16 -3.34
CA GLN A 440 15.06 4.06 -2.89
C GLN A 440 16.20 4.00 -3.90
N CYS A 441 16.18 4.90 -4.88
CA CYS A 441 17.03 4.79 -6.06
C CYS A 441 18.10 5.87 -6.14
N ASP A 442 19.35 5.42 -6.27
CA ASP A 442 20.51 6.25 -6.58
C ASP A 442 20.70 6.26 -8.10
N LEU A 443 20.39 7.38 -8.76
CA LEU A 443 20.46 7.53 -10.22
C LEU A 443 21.85 7.94 -10.72
N ASP A 444 22.84 8.02 -9.82
CA ASP A 444 24.27 8.06 -10.17
C ASP A 444 24.84 6.63 -10.35
N ARG A 445 24.05 5.60 -10.02
CA ARG A 445 24.35 4.17 -10.21
C ARG A 445 23.62 3.59 -11.44
N PRO A 446 24.04 2.43 -11.98
CA PRO A 446 23.33 1.77 -13.06
C PRO A 446 21.86 1.48 -12.71
N PRO A 447 20.91 1.63 -13.66
CA PRO A 447 19.48 1.42 -13.42
C PRO A 447 19.08 0.03 -12.89
N SER A 448 19.95 -0.98 -13.00
CA SER A 448 19.77 -2.31 -12.42
C SER A 448 19.66 -2.27 -10.90
N GLU A 449 20.52 -1.52 -10.20
CA GLU A 449 20.56 -1.44 -8.73
C GLU A 449 19.33 -0.79 -8.09
N CYS A 450 18.60 0.05 -8.83
CA CYS A 450 17.34 0.65 -8.40
C CYS A 450 16.24 -0.42 -8.29
N MET A 451 16.18 -1.16 -7.18
CA MET A 451 15.25 -2.28 -6.99
C MET A 451 14.13 -1.93 -5.99
N PRO A 452 12.93 -2.51 -6.14
CA PRO A 452 11.84 -2.34 -5.19
C PRO A 452 12.15 -3.10 -3.89
N THR A 453 11.81 -2.48 -2.76
CA THR A 453 11.80 -3.15 -1.45
C THR A 453 10.35 -3.34 -1.00
N TYR A 454 10.00 -4.58 -0.61
CA TYR A 454 8.63 -4.94 -0.22
C TYR A 454 8.52 -5.07 1.30
N ALA A 455 7.45 -4.51 1.86
CA ALA A 455 7.10 -4.64 3.27
C ALA A 455 5.59 -4.85 3.44
N PHE A 456 5.21 -5.65 4.43
CA PHE A 456 3.82 -6.07 4.64
C PHE A 456 3.38 -5.72 6.06
N SER A 457 2.13 -5.29 6.23
CA SER A 457 1.59 -4.96 7.55
C SER A 457 0.07 -4.93 7.52
N ARG A 458 -0.58 -5.45 8.55
CA ARG A 458 -2.01 -5.26 8.76
C ARG A 458 -2.34 -3.78 9.00
N LEU A 459 -3.45 -3.31 8.44
CA LEU A 459 -3.90 -1.91 8.50
C LEU A 459 -5.19 -1.74 9.32
N ASP A 460 -6.03 -2.77 9.41
CA ASP A 460 -7.18 -2.78 10.33
C ASP A 460 -6.73 -3.08 11.77
N THR A 461 -7.42 -2.49 12.74
CA THR A 461 -7.11 -2.68 14.16
C THR A 461 -7.98 -3.77 14.77
N ASP A 462 -7.37 -4.78 15.40
CA ASP A 462 -8.09 -5.80 16.19
C ASP A 462 -8.71 -5.24 17.48
N ALA A 463 -8.41 -3.99 17.85
CA ALA A 463 -8.64 -3.41 19.16
C ALA A 463 -9.98 -2.66 19.33
N ALA A 464 -10.91 -2.80 18.39
CA ALA A 464 -12.23 -2.18 18.46
C ALA A 464 -13.35 -3.24 18.39
N ASP A 465 -14.17 -3.34 19.45
CA ASP A 465 -15.39 -4.17 19.44
C ASP A 465 -16.41 -3.72 18.38
N VAL A 466 -16.31 -2.46 17.94
CA VAL A 466 -17.12 -1.90 16.86
C VAL A 466 -16.49 -2.26 15.51
N ALA A 467 -17.09 -3.26 14.85
CA ALA A 467 -16.77 -3.72 13.49
C ALA A 467 -15.39 -4.38 13.28
N THR A 468 -15.08 -5.42 14.06
CA THR A 468 -13.91 -6.30 13.80
C THR A 468 -13.96 -6.95 12.40
N GLY A 469 -12.95 -6.71 11.56
CA GLY A 469 -12.77 -7.34 10.24
C GLY A 469 -13.27 -6.51 9.05
N TYR A 470 -13.43 -7.14 7.88
CA TYR A 470 -13.82 -6.46 6.63
C TYR A 470 -14.84 -7.30 5.83
N ASN A 471 -16.02 -6.72 5.62
CA ASN A 471 -17.12 -7.37 4.88
C ASN A 471 -18.00 -6.35 4.16
N PHE A 472 -18.66 -6.77 3.08
CA PHE A 472 -19.65 -5.98 2.36
C PHE A 472 -20.71 -6.85 1.69
N ARG A 473 -21.72 -6.22 1.08
CA ARG A 473 -22.85 -6.88 0.40
C ARG A 473 -22.97 -6.42 -1.05
N PHE A 474 -23.34 -7.33 -1.94
CA PHE A 474 -23.73 -7.04 -3.32
C PHE A 474 -24.85 -8.00 -3.78
N GLY A 475 -25.56 -7.66 -4.85
CA GLY A 475 -26.60 -8.52 -5.43
C GLY A 475 -26.21 -9.02 -6.83
N ARG A 476 -26.35 -10.32 -7.09
CA ARG A 476 -26.38 -10.88 -8.44
C ARG A 476 -27.84 -10.94 -8.89
N TYR A 477 -28.26 -10.03 -9.78
CA TYR A 477 -29.65 -9.88 -10.24
C TYR A 477 -29.95 -10.79 -11.45
N TYR A 478 -31.17 -11.31 -11.51
CA TYR A 478 -31.66 -12.17 -12.60
C TYR A 478 -33.20 -12.09 -12.69
N GLN A 479 -33.81 -12.76 -13.68
CA GLN A 479 -35.26 -12.82 -13.81
C GLN A 479 -35.76 -14.28 -13.83
N VAL A 480 -36.94 -14.51 -13.25
CA VAL A 480 -37.66 -15.79 -13.28
C VAL A 480 -39.12 -15.50 -13.61
N ASN A 481 -39.66 -16.09 -14.67
CA ASN A 481 -41.06 -15.90 -15.11
C ASN A 481 -41.50 -14.42 -15.24
N GLY A 482 -40.57 -13.53 -15.64
CA GLY A 482 -40.81 -12.09 -15.76
C GLY A 482 -40.73 -11.29 -14.45
N VAL A 483 -40.49 -11.94 -13.32
CA VAL A 483 -40.26 -11.30 -12.01
C VAL A 483 -38.75 -11.08 -11.81
N GLU A 484 -38.37 -9.92 -11.26
CA GLU A 484 -37.00 -9.64 -10.86
C GLU A 484 -36.64 -10.38 -9.56
N HIS A 485 -35.56 -11.16 -9.61
CA HIS A 485 -34.96 -11.83 -8.47
C HIS A 485 -33.50 -11.41 -8.30
N ARG A 486 -32.92 -11.67 -7.12
CA ARG A 486 -31.48 -11.58 -6.90
C ARG A 486 -30.98 -12.61 -5.91
N THR A 487 -29.71 -12.96 -6.03
CA THR A 487 -28.94 -13.60 -4.96
C THR A 487 -28.17 -12.51 -4.23
N LEU A 488 -28.51 -12.27 -2.96
CA LEU A 488 -27.75 -11.39 -2.08
C LEU A 488 -26.50 -12.11 -1.61
N MET A 489 -25.33 -11.50 -1.85
CA MET A 489 -24.02 -12.03 -1.51
C MET A 489 -23.41 -11.12 -0.44
N LYS A 490 -23.20 -11.66 0.76
CA LYS A 490 -22.44 -11.00 1.84
C LYS A 490 -21.09 -11.67 1.95
N VAL A 491 -20.03 -10.94 1.62
CA VAL A 491 -18.67 -11.48 1.54
C VAL A 491 -17.78 -10.90 2.62
N TYR A 492 -16.96 -11.78 3.19
CA TYR A 492 -15.88 -11.50 4.14
C TYR A 492 -14.57 -11.90 3.46
N GLY A 493 -13.52 -11.10 3.63
CA GLY A 493 -12.30 -11.33 2.86
C GLY A 493 -11.18 -10.37 3.20
N ILE A 494 -10.04 -10.61 2.55
CA ILE A 494 -8.83 -9.84 2.78
C ILE A 494 -8.75 -8.78 1.68
N ARG A 495 -8.83 -7.51 2.07
CA ARG A 495 -8.52 -6.37 1.22
C ARG A 495 -7.02 -6.11 1.25
N PHE A 496 -6.42 -5.92 0.09
CA PHE A 496 -5.00 -5.63 -0.09
C PHE A 496 -4.83 -4.23 -0.70
N ASP A 497 -4.13 -3.35 0.01
CA ASP A 497 -3.85 -1.97 -0.41
C ASP A 497 -2.39 -1.87 -0.80
N VAL A 498 -2.11 -1.71 -2.09
CA VAL A 498 -0.76 -1.58 -2.65
C VAL A 498 -0.33 -0.12 -2.63
N MET A 499 0.54 0.20 -1.68
CA MET A 499 1.09 1.54 -1.45
C MET A 499 2.49 1.64 -2.05
N VAL A 500 2.65 2.50 -3.06
CA VAL A 500 3.95 2.76 -3.69
C VAL A 500 4.55 4.03 -3.10
N HIS A 501 5.80 3.96 -2.69
CA HIS A 501 6.59 5.08 -2.21
C HIS A 501 7.95 5.07 -2.90
N GLY A 502 8.59 6.23 -3.01
CA GLY A 502 9.95 6.27 -3.52
C GLY A 502 10.64 7.61 -3.40
N LYS A 503 11.96 7.54 -3.53
CA LYS A 503 12.85 8.70 -3.58
C LYS A 503 13.97 8.38 -4.57
N ALA A 504 14.12 9.22 -5.58
CA ALA A 504 15.29 9.23 -6.43
C ALA A 504 16.28 10.30 -5.95
N GLY A 505 17.57 10.02 -6.04
CA GLY A 505 18.66 11.00 -5.92
C GLY A 505 19.54 10.97 -7.16
N LYS A 506 20.00 12.13 -7.63
CA LYS A 506 20.95 12.27 -8.75
C LYS A 506 21.87 13.47 -8.51
N PHE A 507 23.15 13.35 -8.85
CA PHE A 507 24.14 14.42 -8.72
C PHE A 507 23.66 15.72 -9.38
N ASN A 508 23.72 16.82 -8.63
CA ASN A 508 23.52 18.17 -9.17
C ASN A 508 24.53 19.13 -8.54
N ILE A 509 25.16 19.95 -9.38
CA ILE A 509 26.16 20.95 -8.97
C ILE A 509 25.57 22.02 -8.04
N VAL A 510 24.28 22.36 -8.16
CA VAL A 510 23.62 23.39 -7.35
C VAL A 510 23.57 23.03 -5.85
N PRO A 511 22.91 21.92 -5.42
CA PRO A 511 22.94 21.52 -4.01
C PRO A 511 24.37 21.19 -3.54
N THR A 512 25.24 20.68 -4.41
CA THR A 512 26.65 20.46 -4.07
C THR A 512 27.33 21.78 -3.66
N MET A 513 27.25 22.83 -4.49
CA MET A 513 27.88 24.12 -4.22
C MET A 513 27.25 24.85 -3.03
N THR A 514 25.91 24.79 -2.87
CA THR A 514 25.24 25.34 -1.69
C THR A 514 25.74 24.67 -0.41
N ASN A 515 25.81 23.34 -0.37
CA ASN A 515 26.28 22.61 0.82
C ASN A 515 27.79 22.79 1.08
N VAL A 516 28.62 22.96 0.04
CA VAL A 516 30.03 23.37 0.22
C VAL A 516 30.12 24.77 0.83
N GLY A 517 29.36 25.74 0.31
CA GLY A 517 29.34 27.12 0.82
C GLY A 517 28.89 27.20 2.28
N SER A 518 27.75 26.57 2.61
CA SER A 518 27.26 26.46 3.99
C SER A 518 28.24 25.71 4.89
N GLY A 519 28.93 24.69 4.38
CA GLY A 519 29.96 23.96 5.12
C GLY A 519 31.21 24.79 5.42
N LEU A 520 31.68 25.58 4.47
CA LEU A 520 32.80 26.50 4.67
C LEU A 520 32.46 27.60 5.69
N ALA A 521 31.20 28.07 5.73
CA ALA A 521 30.75 29.02 6.75
C ALA A 521 30.84 28.47 8.18
N LEU A 522 30.62 27.16 8.39
CA LEU A 522 30.76 26.52 9.71
C LEU A 522 32.20 26.58 10.28
N LEU A 523 33.22 26.76 9.43
CA LEU A 523 34.61 26.95 9.90
C LEU A 523 34.76 28.26 10.71
N GLY A 524 33.89 29.26 10.50
CA GLY A 524 33.86 30.49 11.29
C GLY A 524 33.56 30.26 12.77
N VAL A 525 32.79 29.22 13.11
CA VAL A 525 32.55 28.82 14.51
C VAL A 525 33.86 28.42 15.19
N GLY A 526 34.77 27.79 14.46
CA GLY A 526 36.11 27.45 14.97
C GLY A 526 36.98 28.68 15.24
N VAL A 527 36.83 29.75 14.46
CA VAL A 527 37.50 31.04 14.72
C VAL A 527 36.96 31.65 16.02
N PHE A 528 35.64 31.77 16.15
CA PHE A 528 34.98 32.33 17.35
C PHE A 528 35.35 31.58 18.64
N LEU A 529 35.34 30.24 18.61
CA LEU A 529 35.73 29.43 19.77
C LEU A 529 37.22 29.60 20.11
N CYS A 530 38.11 29.70 19.12
CA CYS A 530 39.53 29.93 19.38
C CYS A 530 39.81 31.34 19.90
N ASP A 531 39.08 32.35 19.43
CA ASP A 531 39.09 33.71 19.97
C ASP A 531 38.67 33.74 21.44
N LEU A 532 37.55 33.08 21.80
CA LEU A 532 37.08 32.98 23.18
C LEU A 532 38.14 32.36 24.10
N VAL A 533 38.77 31.26 23.66
CA VAL A 533 39.83 30.59 24.42
C VAL A 533 41.10 31.47 24.53
N LEU A 534 41.50 32.14 23.45
CA LEU A 534 42.69 33.01 23.43
C LEU A 534 42.52 34.24 24.34
N LEU A 535 41.39 34.92 24.24
CA LEU A 535 41.11 36.22 24.86
C LEU A 535 40.65 36.14 26.31
N TYR A 536 40.02 35.03 26.73
CA TYR A 536 39.46 34.90 28.08
C TYR A 536 40.06 33.77 28.93
N ILE A 537 40.51 32.67 28.31
CA ILE A 537 40.94 31.45 29.03
C ILE A 537 42.48 31.31 29.06
N SER A 538 43.20 31.87 28.09
CA SER A 538 44.67 31.74 28.04
C SER A 538 45.37 32.55 29.14
N LYS A 539 46.46 32.00 29.72
CA LYS A 539 47.28 32.70 30.75
C LYS A 539 47.96 34.00 30.28
N LYS A 540 47.81 34.37 29.00
CA LYS A 540 48.31 35.64 28.41
C LYS A 540 47.17 36.47 27.80
N SER A 541 45.93 36.27 28.27
CA SER A 541 44.74 36.99 27.80
C SER A 541 44.88 38.52 27.75
N PRO A 542 45.49 39.24 28.72
CA PRO A 542 45.60 40.70 28.64
C PRO A 542 46.40 41.16 27.42
N PHE A 543 47.59 40.57 27.23
CA PHE A 543 48.45 40.82 26.07
C PHE A 543 47.77 40.53 24.72
N TYR A 544 46.93 39.49 24.64
CA TYR A 544 46.15 39.21 23.42
C TYR A 544 44.97 40.18 23.24
N ARG A 545 44.40 40.71 24.33
CA ARG A 545 43.32 41.71 24.29
C ARG A 545 43.86 43.06 23.84
N GLU A 546 44.95 43.53 24.45
CA GLU A 546 45.71 44.74 24.06
C GLU A 546 46.19 44.68 22.59
N ARG A 547 46.46 43.47 22.06
CA ARG A 547 46.86 43.27 20.66
C ARG A 547 45.70 43.18 19.67
N LYS A 548 44.46 43.04 20.13
CA LYS A 548 43.27 42.86 19.27
C LYS A 548 42.32 44.06 19.31
N TYR A 549 42.22 44.72 20.47
CA TYR A 549 41.34 45.86 20.67
C TYR A 549 42.19 47.12 20.88
N GLU A 550 41.97 48.10 20.02
CA GLU A 550 42.45 49.47 20.16
C GLU A 550 41.35 50.26 20.88
N GLU A 551 41.67 50.92 22.00
CA GLU A 551 40.72 51.78 22.72
C GLU A 551 40.65 53.15 22.02
N VAL A 552 39.43 53.66 21.80
CA VAL A 552 39.10 54.83 20.95
C VAL A 552 38.24 55.81 21.73
#